data_AF-A0A937W4R0-F1
#
_entry.id   AF-A0A937W4R0-F1
#
_cell.length_a   1.000
_cell.length_b   1.000
_cell.length_c   1.000
_cell.angle_alpha   90.00
_cell.angle_beta   90.00
_cell.angle_gamma   90.00
#
_symmetry.space_group_name_H-M   'P 1'
#
loop_
_entity.id
_entity.type
_entity.pdbx_description
1 polymer ?
#
loop_
_entity_poly.entity_id
_entity_poly.type
_entity_poly.pdbx_seq_one_letter_code
_entity_poly.pdbx_strand_id
1 'polypeptide(L)'
;AYHNTVTVDDLDQMQRVSKFLWLPWLRGRVRTFSSSPAGWFAYWQGEHDGYQRCQPAVHHRRGIVRLGAEHWLILDALHSQGPHRYRLHWLFADRPHTWDAERGRLTLTFPEGEYAVQLTALTASATASLVRADACSPRGWRAPYYGVREPALSVAMTTTSDAVCFVTVFGPEPCQVEGDAPAFCLTTASWRVSIRLQPHPDASVLTEARVCGAYTDCIRIA
;
A
#
# COMPACT_ATOMS: atom_id res chain seq x y z
N ALA A 1 1.64 -11.61 -8.89
CA ALA A 1 0.90 -10.99 -7.78
C ALA A 1 -0.57 -10.97 -8.15
N TYR A 2 -1.41 -11.57 -7.32
CA TYR A 2 -2.86 -11.68 -7.55
C TYR A 2 -3.68 -10.83 -6.57
N HIS A 3 -3.07 -10.41 -5.46
CA HIS A 3 -3.72 -9.74 -4.35
C HIS A 3 -3.18 -8.31 -4.17
N ASN A 4 -3.98 -7.48 -3.51
CA ASN A 4 -3.68 -6.10 -3.19
C ASN A 4 -2.71 -6.00 -1.99
N THR A 5 -1.49 -6.49 -2.16
CA THR A 5 -0.50 -6.64 -1.09
C THR A 5 0.93 -6.70 -1.65
N VAL A 6 1.89 -6.76 -0.74
CA VAL A 6 3.31 -6.89 -1.06
C VAL A 6 3.72 -8.35 -1.25
N THR A 7 4.73 -8.57 -2.10
CA THR A 7 5.48 -9.84 -2.26
C THR A 7 6.97 -9.61 -2.06
N VAL A 8 7.67 -10.63 -1.53
CA VAL A 8 9.12 -10.61 -1.23
C VAL A 8 9.81 -11.66 -2.10
N ASP A 9 10.82 -11.28 -2.89
CA ASP A 9 11.58 -12.16 -3.78
C ASP A 9 10.70 -13.01 -4.72
N ASP A 10 9.63 -12.39 -5.23
CA ASP A 10 8.54 -13.04 -6.00
C ASP A 10 7.73 -14.12 -5.26
N LEU A 11 8.01 -14.33 -3.99
CA LEU A 11 7.28 -15.26 -3.15
C LEU A 11 6.01 -14.61 -2.60
N ASP A 12 4.93 -15.39 -2.57
CA ASP A 12 3.67 -15.04 -1.91
C ASP A 12 3.82 -15.16 -0.38
N GLN A 13 2.85 -14.67 0.40
CA GLN A 13 2.87 -14.75 1.86
C GLN A 13 2.86 -16.21 2.36
N MET A 14 2.33 -17.15 1.58
CA MET A 14 2.36 -18.61 1.81
C MET A 14 2.86 -19.36 0.58
N GLN A 15 3.33 -20.60 0.76
CA GLN A 15 3.71 -21.46 -0.37
C GLN A 15 2.50 -22.24 -0.89
N ARG A 16 2.24 -22.16 -2.19
CA ARG A 16 1.25 -23.02 -2.84
C ARG A 16 1.79 -24.45 -2.92
N VAL A 17 1.13 -25.39 -2.25
CA VAL A 17 1.52 -26.82 -2.21
C VAL A 17 0.58 -27.71 -3.03
N SER A 18 -0.63 -27.25 -3.34
CA SER A 18 -1.54 -27.92 -4.28
C SER A 18 -2.42 -26.89 -5.00
N LYS A 19 -3.35 -27.34 -5.85
CA LYS A 19 -4.24 -26.47 -6.64
C LYS A 19 -5.01 -25.46 -5.76
N PHE A 20 -5.38 -25.86 -4.56
CA PHE A 20 -6.20 -25.05 -3.64
C PHE A 20 -5.65 -25.01 -2.21
N LEU A 21 -4.38 -25.38 -2.00
CA LEU A 21 -3.77 -25.41 -0.67
C LEU A 21 -2.49 -24.59 -0.63
N TRP A 22 -2.44 -23.69 0.34
CA TRP A 22 -1.28 -22.88 0.69
C TRP A 22 -0.86 -23.19 2.12
N LEU A 23 0.44 -23.40 2.32
CA LEU A 23 1.03 -23.73 3.61
C LEU A 23 2.38 -23.01 3.80
N PRO A 24 2.86 -22.86 5.04
CA PRO A 24 2.07 -23.02 6.27
C PRO A 24 0.99 -21.92 6.36
N TRP A 25 -0.07 -22.16 7.13
CA TRP A 25 -1.02 -21.09 7.44
C TRP A 25 -0.38 -20.05 8.33
N LEU A 26 -0.62 -18.78 7.99
CA LEU A 26 0.00 -17.64 8.64
C LEU A 26 -0.69 -17.31 9.96
N ARG A 27 0.08 -16.73 10.88
CA ARG A 27 -0.49 -16.06 12.06
C ARG A 27 -0.50 -14.56 11.79
N GLY A 28 -1.71 -14.03 11.63
CA GLY A 28 -1.95 -12.59 11.59
C GLY A 28 -2.16 -12.03 13.00
N ARG A 29 -1.73 -10.78 13.22
CA ARG A 29 -1.97 -10.05 14.48
C ARG A 29 -2.36 -8.61 14.20
N VAL A 30 -3.41 -8.13 14.87
CA VAL A 30 -3.69 -6.69 14.98
C VAL A 30 -2.73 -6.11 16.02
N ARG A 31 -1.96 -5.10 15.63
CA ARG A 31 -1.00 -4.42 16.50
C ARG A 31 -1.65 -3.28 17.28
N THR A 32 -2.43 -2.46 16.58
CA THR A 32 -3.13 -1.32 17.18
C THR A 32 -4.28 -0.89 16.30
N PHE A 33 -5.27 -0.24 16.89
CA PHE A 33 -6.28 0.53 16.21
C PHE A 33 -6.61 1.75 17.05
N SER A 34 -6.93 2.86 16.40
CA SER A 34 -7.26 4.11 17.09
C SER A 34 -8.13 4.98 16.19
N SER A 35 -8.93 5.84 16.80
CA SER A 35 -9.74 6.84 16.10
C SER A 35 -9.56 8.18 16.80
N SER A 36 -9.45 9.25 16.01
CA SER A 36 -9.40 10.59 16.59
C SER A 36 -10.75 11.01 17.16
N PRO A 37 -10.79 11.86 18.21
CA PRO A 37 -12.03 12.38 18.75
C PRO A 37 -12.85 13.21 17.76
N ALA A 38 -12.19 13.92 16.83
CA ALA A 38 -12.88 14.72 15.81
C ALA A 38 -13.42 13.87 14.64
N GLY A 39 -13.07 12.58 14.58
CA GLY A 39 -13.67 11.63 13.65
C GLY A 39 -13.18 11.72 12.20
N TRP A 40 -12.12 12.47 11.90
CA TRP A 40 -11.51 12.54 10.57
C TRP A 40 -10.35 11.56 10.38
N PHE A 41 -9.85 10.95 11.46
CA PHE A 41 -8.88 9.88 11.40
C PHE A 41 -9.37 8.59 12.04
N ALA A 42 -9.08 7.49 11.37
CA ALA A 42 -9.06 6.15 11.97
C ALA A 42 -7.81 5.43 11.48
N TYR A 43 -7.13 4.74 12.38
CA TYR A 43 -5.94 3.97 12.09
C TYR A 43 -6.14 2.51 12.51
N TRP A 44 -5.71 1.61 11.65
CA TRP A 44 -5.57 0.19 11.95
C TRP A 44 -4.19 -0.29 11.49
N GLN A 45 -3.54 -1.13 12.28
CA GLN A 45 -2.30 -1.79 11.90
C GLN A 45 -2.37 -3.29 12.16
N GLY A 46 -1.92 -4.07 11.17
CA GLY A 46 -1.72 -5.50 11.31
C GLY A 46 -0.40 -5.97 10.72
N GLU A 47 -0.05 -7.21 11.06
CA GLU A 47 1.10 -7.93 10.53
C GLU A 47 0.79 -9.41 10.38
N HIS A 48 1.65 -10.12 9.67
CA HIS A 48 1.67 -11.58 9.62
C HIS A 48 3.11 -12.10 9.63
N ASP A 49 3.30 -13.37 9.97
CA ASP A 49 4.61 -14.03 10.06
C ASP A 49 5.11 -14.62 8.73
N GLY A 50 4.28 -14.65 7.68
CA GLY A 50 4.59 -15.33 6.42
C GLY A 50 5.97 -15.07 5.82
N TYR A 51 6.49 -13.85 5.85
CA TYR A 51 7.80 -13.54 5.27
C TYR A 51 9.00 -13.76 6.20
N GLN A 52 8.78 -14.17 7.45
CA GLN A 52 9.88 -14.54 8.37
C GLN A 52 10.64 -15.79 7.91
N ARG A 53 10.07 -16.56 6.98
CA ARG A 53 10.73 -17.70 6.33
C ARG A 53 11.79 -17.30 5.29
N CYS A 54 11.82 -16.03 4.87
CA CYS A 54 12.86 -15.56 3.95
C CYS A 54 14.22 -15.57 4.66
N GLN A 55 15.31 -15.54 3.90
CA GLN A 55 16.66 -15.46 4.45
C GLN A 55 17.41 -14.27 3.84
N PRO A 56 17.69 -13.20 4.61
CA PRO A 56 17.27 -12.98 6.01
C PRO A 56 15.74 -12.84 6.20
N ALA A 57 15.27 -12.96 7.44
CA ALA A 57 13.84 -12.88 7.74
C ALA A 57 13.28 -11.48 7.47
N VAL A 58 12.11 -11.41 6.82
CA VAL A 58 11.41 -10.15 6.52
C VAL A 58 10.21 -9.99 7.42
N HIS A 59 10.09 -8.81 8.04
CA HIS A 59 8.94 -8.39 8.81
C HIS A 59 8.08 -7.44 7.96
N HIS A 60 6.78 -7.72 7.87
CA HIS A 60 5.83 -6.91 7.11
C HIS A 60 4.69 -6.43 8.01
N ARG A 61 4.46 -5.11 7.99
CA ARG A 61 3.34 -4.43 8.64
C ARG A 61 2.56 -3.61 7.65
N ARG A 62 1.23 -3.68 7.74
CA ARG A 62 0.31 -2.81 7.01
C ARG A 62 -0.42 -1.90 7.98
N GLY A 63 -0.23 -0.60 7.81
CA GLY A 63 -1.06 0.45 8.38
C GLY A 63 -2.14 0.89 7.38
N ILE A 64 -3.35 1.11 7.86
CA ILE A 64 -4.48 1.63 7.09
C ILE A 64 -5.00 2.85 7.84
N VAL A 65 -4.92 4.01 7.22
CA VAL A 65 -5.40 5.28 7.77
C VAL A 65 -6.57 5.77 6.92
N ARG A 66 -7.73 5.98 7.51
CA ARG A 66 -8.78 6.81 6.90
C ARG A 66 -8.39 8.26 7.11
N LEU A 67 -8.31 9.04 6.03
CA LEU A 67 -8.00 10.46 6.04
C LEU A 67 -9.25 11.23 5.56
N GLY A 68 -9.87 12.00 6.46
CA GLY A 68 -11.08 12.75 6.12
C GLY A 68 -12.26 11.82 5.79
N ALA A 69 -13.12 12.25 4.86
CA ALA A 69 -14.30 11.50 4.45
C ALA A 69 -13.99 10.37 3.44
N GLU A 70 -13.15 10.66 2.44
CA GLU A 70 -13.05 9.83 1.22
C GLU A 70 -11.63 9.43 0.82
N HIS A 71 -10.62 9.72 1.66
CA HIS A 71 -9.24 9.34 1.37
C HIS A 71 -8.77 8.21 2.29
N TRP A 72 -7.92 7.34 1.73
CA TRP A 72 -7.29 6.25 2.43
C TRP A 72 -5.79 6.29 2.19
N LEU A 73 -5.01 6.16 3.25
CA LEU A 73 -3.58 5.99 3.21
C LEU A 73 -3.23 4.58 3.68
N ILE A 74 -2.50 3.85 2.85
CA ILE A 74 -1.94 2.54 3.15
C ILE A 74 -0.43 2.69 3.30
N LEU A 75 0.09 2.16 4.40
CA LEU A 75 1.51 2.12 4.75
C LEU A 75 1.94 0.65 4.79
N ASP A 76 2.74 0.20 3.83
CA ASP A 76 3.33 -1.14 3.84
C ASP A 76 4.80 -1.02 4.23
N ALA A 77 5.09 -1.25 5.51
CA ALA A 77 6.44 -1.22 6.06
C ALA A 77 7.06 -2.62 6.05
N LEU A 78 8.20 -2.76 5.38
CA LEU A 78 9.00 -3.97 5.33
C LEU A 78 10.41 -3.70 5.86
N HIS A 79 10.93 -4.66 6.63
CA HIS A 79 12.27 -4.60 7.19
C HIS A 79 12.90 -5.99 7.25
N SER A 80 14.19 -6.07 6.93
CA SER A 80 15.05 -7.24 7.01
C SER A 80 16.46 -6.84 7.45
N GLN A 81 17.26 -7.81 7.89
CA GLN A 81 18.68 -7.63 8.17
C GLN A 81 19.55 -7.66 6.89
N GLY A 82 18.94 -7.79 5.72
CA GLY A 82 19.61 -7.75 4.43
C GLY A 82 18.65 -7.41 3.30
N PRO A 83 19.17 -7.16 2.09
CA PRO A 83 18.36 -6.69 0.99
C PRO A 83 17.45 -7.80 0.44
N HIS A 84 16.20 -7.44 0.14
CA HIS A 84 15.26 -8.26 -0.61
C HIS A 84 14.65 -7.47 -1.75
N ARG A 85 14.10 -8.18 -2.73
CA ARG A 85 13.29 -7.58 -3.77
C ARG A 85 11.84 -7.49 -3.32
N TYR A 86 11.38 -6.29 -3.01
CA TYR A 86 10.01 -6.02 -2.62
C TYR A 86 9.18 -5.60 -3.83
N ARG A 87 7.93 -6.07 -3.89
CA ARG A 87 6.93 -5.61 -4.85
C ARG A 87 5.61 -5.34 -4.16
N LEU A 88 5.16 -4.09 -4.12
CA LEU A 88 3.77 -3.73 -3.84
C LEU A 88 2.93 -3.91 -5.09
N HIS A 89 1.74 -4.49 -4.96
CA HIS A 89 0.81 -4.71 -6.07
C HIS A 89 -0.62 -4.28 -5.71
N TRP A 90 -1.28 -3.65 -6.68
CA TRP A 90 -2.69 -3.28 -6.64
C TRP A 90 -3.39 -3.64 -7.96
N LEU A 91 -4.57 -4.25 -7.85
CA LEU A 91 -5.46 -4.58 -8.95
C LEU A 91 -6.65 -3.62 -8.95
N PHE A 92 -6.95 -3.04 -10.12
CA PHE A 92 -8.04 -2.10 -10.34
C PHE A 92 -8.97 -2.58 -11.44
N ALA A 93 -10.20 -2.04 -11.43
CA ALA A 93 -11.15 -2.24 -12.52
C ALA A 93 -10.58 -1.72 -13.85
N ASP A 94 -10.95 -2.38 -14.95
CA ASP A 94 -10.59 -1.95 -16.29
C ASP A 94 -11.46 -0.75 -16.71
N ARG A 95 -10.99 0.44 -16.35
CA ARG A 95 -11.64 1.73 -16.62
C ARG A 95 -10.75 2.60 -17.51
N PRO A 96 -11.31 3.61 -18.21
CA PRO A 96 -10.51 4.68 -18.78
C PRO A 96 -9.62 5.29 -17.70
N HIS A 97 -8.36 5.53 -18.03
CA HIS A 97 -7.37 5.95 -17.04
C HIS A 97 -6.21 6.72 -17.66
N THR A 98 -5.49 7.45 -16.81
CA THR A 98 -4.18 8.02 -17.11
C THR A 98 -3.15 7.47 -16.13
N TRP A 99 -1.91 7.29 -16.62
CA TRP A 99 -0.80 6.78 -15.84
C TRP A 99 0.41 7.70 -15.97
N ASP A 100 0.85 8.25 -14.86
CA ASP A 100 2.07 9.04 -14.73
C ASP A 100 3.09 8.18 -13.98
N ALA A 101 3.97 7.54 -14.75
CA ALA A 101 4.97 6.61 -14.21
C ALA A 101 6.01 7.32 -13.33
N GLU A 102 6.40 8.54 -13.70
CA GLU A 102 7.41 9.32 -12.99
C GLU A 102 6.91 9.75 -11.61
N ARG A 103 5.64 10.16 -11.54
CA ARG A 103 5.02 10.51 -10.26
C ARG A 103 4.37 9.34 -9.56
N GLY A 104 4.30 8.14 -10.15
CA GLY A 104 3.62 7.00 -9.55
C GLY A 104 2.12 7.20 -9.35
N ARG A 105 1.44 7.90 -10.27
CA ARG A 105 0.02 8.26 -10.14
C ARG A 105 -0.85 7.60 -11.21
N LEU A 106 -1.86 6.86 -10.77
CA LEU A 106 -2.94 6.35 -11.60
C LEU A 106 -4.20 7.18 -11.33
N THR A 107 -4.82 7.71 -12.37
CA THR A 107 -6.15 8.33 -12.27
C THR A 107 -7.15 7.51 -13.07
N LEU A 108 -8.19 7.03 -12.42
CA LEU A 108 -9.29 6.27 -13.02
C LEU A 108 -10.48 7.20 -13.27
N THR A 109 -11.12 7.08 -14.43
CA THR A 109 -12.33 7.86 -14.76
C THR A 109 -13.58 7.00 -14.58
N PHE A 110 -14.53 7.52 -13.79
CA PHE A 110 -15.87 6.97 -13.56
C PHE A 110 -16.93 7.99 -13.98
N PRO A 111 -18.20 7.56 -14.19
CA PRO A 111 -19.30 8.49 -14.45
C PRO A 111 -19.48 9.56 -13.35
N GLU A 112 -19.16 9.21 -12.10
CA GLU A 112 -19.30 10.06 -10.93
C GLU A 112 -18.11 11.03 -10.73
N GLY A 113 -17.00 10.81 -11.45
CA GLY A 113 -15.80 11.64 -11.35
C GLY A 113 -14.50 10.84 -11.48
N GLU A 114 -13.39 11.50 -11.17
CA GLU A 114 -12.08 10.86 -11.15
C GLU A 114 -11.77 10.25 -9.79
N TYR A 115 -10.95 9.21 -9.80
CA TYR A 115 -10.40 8.60 -8.59
C TYR A 115 -8.89 8.41 -8.76
N ALA A 116 -8.13 9.08 -7.90
CA ALA A 116 -6.69 9.10 -7.94
C ALA A 116 -6.09 8.05 -6.99
N VAL A 117 -5.01 7.43 -7.45
CA VAL A 117 -4.15 6.55 -6.66
C VAL A 117 -2.72 7.01 -6.81
N GLN A 118 -2.12 7.42 -5.69
CA GLN A 118 -0.75 7.90 -5.62
C GLN A 118 0.09 6.86 -4.89
N LEU A 119 1.15 6.36 -5.54
CA LEU A 119 2.08 5.40 -4.97
C LEU A 119 3.47 6.02 -4.86
N THR A 120 4.16 5.77 -3.75
CA THR A 120 5.59 6.06 -3.63
C THR A 120 6.26 5.08 -2.67
N ALA A 121 7.58 5.01 -2.71
CA ALA A 121 8.40 4.30 -1.74
C ALA A 121 9.22 5.33 -0.97
N LEU A 122 9.10 5.27 0.36
CA LEU A 122 10.01 5.97 1.27
C LEU A 122 11.24 5.10 1.51
N THR A 123 12.35 5.75 1.89
CA THR A 123 13.66 5.14 2.22
C THR A 123 14.34 4.35 1.10
N ALA A 124 13.74 4.22 -0.08
CA ALA A 124 14.32 3.49 -1.20
C ALA A 124 13.80 4.04 -2.54
N SER A 125 14.66 4.02 -3.56
CA SER A 125 14.23 4.26 -4.93
C SER A 125 13.39 3.09 -5.43
N ALA A 126 12.27 3.36 -6.09
CA ALA A 126 11.39 2.33 -6.60
C ALA A 126 10.95 2.62 -8.05
N THR A 127 10.68 1.57 -8.79
CA THR A 127 10.14 1.64 -10.15
C THR A 127 8.69 1.22 -10.15
N ALA A 128 7.82 2.02 -10.76
CA ALA A 128 6.41 1.71 -10.91
C ALA A 128 6.09 1.22 -12.33
N SER A 129 5.12 0.32 -12.45
CA SER A 129 4.61 -0.17 -13.74
C SER A 129 3.11 -0.36 -13.69
N LEU A 130 2.43 -0.01 -14.77
CA LEU A 130 1.03 -0.32 -15.02
C LEU A 130 0.93 -1.30 -16.19
N VAL A 131 0.15 -2.37 -16.03
CA VAL A 131 -0.18 -3.29 -17.12
C VAL A 131 -1.69 -3.56 -17.15
N ARG A 132 -2.20 -3.88 -18.34
CA ARG A 132 -3.57 -4.32 -18.58
C ARG A 132 -3.53 -5.68 -19.26
N ALA A 133 -4.16 -6.69 -18.67
CA ALA A 133 -4.29 -8.03 -19.27
C ALA A 133 -2.97 -8.58 -19.82
N ASP A 134 -1.91 -8.60 -18.99
CA ASP A 134 -0.59 -9.03 -19.44
C ASP A 134 -0.63 -10.51 -19.86
N ALA A 135 -0.31 -10.81 -21.11
CA ALA A 135 -0.36 -12.18 -21.62
C ALA A 135 0.75 -13.06 -21.02
N CYS A 136 1.85 -12.47 -20.57
CA CYS A 136 3.03 -13.15 -20.09
C CYS A 136 3.04 -13.33 -18.57
N SER A 137 2.07 -12.76 -17.84
CA SER A 137 2.02 -12.83 -16.39
C SER A 137 0.57 -12.82 -15.88
N PRO A 138 0.33 -13.17 -14.61
CA PRO A 138 -1.01 -13.07 -14.05
C PRO A 138 -1.50 -11.63 -13.81
N ARG A 139 -0.68 -10.61 -14.05
CA ARG A 139 -1.03 -9.22 -13.76
C ARG A 139 -2.09 -8.69 -14.72
N GLY A 140 -2.99 -7.88 -14.19
CA GLY A 140 -4.00 -7.19 -14.99
C GLY A 140 -5.12 -8.12 -15.46
N TRP A 141 -5.39 -9.18 -14.69
CA TRP A 141 -6.52 -10.06 -14.92
C TRP A 141 -7.37 -10.15 -13.66
N ARG A 142 -8.69 -10.23 -13.83
CA ARG A 142 -9.64 -10.65 -12.78
C ARG A 142 -10.42 -11.87 -13.27
N ALA A 143 -10.80 -12.76 -12.35
CA ALA A 143 -11.55 -13.97 -12.66
C ALA A 143 -12.82 -14.03 -11.80
N PRO A 144 -13.96 -13.50 -12.30
CA PRO A 144 -15.21 -13.50 -11.52
C PRO A 144 -15.81 -14.91 -11.40
N TYR A 145 -15.53 -15.80 -12.37
CA TYR A 145 -16.04 -17.17 -12.41
C TYR A 145 -14.95 -18.16 -12.90
N TYR A 146 -15.14 -19.45 -12.63
CA TYR A 146 -14.25 -20.49 -13.14
C TYR A 146 -14.19 -20.50 -14.67
N GLY A 147 -12.99 -20.63 -15.22
CA GLY A 147 -12.76 -20.66 -16.67
C GLY A 147 -12.87 -19.30 -17.37
N VAL A 148 -13.19 -18.23 -16.64
CA VAL A 148 -13.31 -16.87 -17.18
C VAL A 148 -12.20 -15.99 -16.60
N ARG A 149 -11.50 -15.26 -17.48
CA ARG A 149 -10.62 -14.16 -17.11
C ARG A 149 -10.98 -12.92 -17.92
N GLU A 150 -11.01 -11.78 -17.25
CA GLU A 150 -11.34 -10.48 -17.82
C GLU A 150 -10.15 -9.54 -17.62
N PRO A 151 -9.91 -8.61 -18.56
CA PRO A 151 -8.94 -7.54 -18.36
C PRO A 151 -9.19 -6.76 -17.07
N ALA A 152 -8.11 -6.40 -16.41
CA ALA A 152 -8.04 -5.52 -15.26
C ALA A 152 -6.76 -4.70 -15.37
N LEU A 153 -6.64 -3.65 -14.56
CA LEU A 153 -5.42 -2.86 -14.46
C LEU A 153 -4.60 -3.35 -13.27
N SER A 154 -3.30 -3.50 -13.44
CA SER A 154 -2.38 -3.90 -12.37
C SER A 154 -1.24 -2.90 -12.25
N VAL A 155 -1.22 -2.19 -11.14
CA VAL A 155 -0.09 -1.34 -10.75
C VAL A 155 0.84 -2.16 -9.85
N ALA A 156 2.14 -2.07 -10.12
CA ALA A 156 3.15 -2.62 -9.24
C ALA A 156 4.27 -1.62 -9.03
N MET A 157 4.77 -1.55 -7.80
CA MET A 157 5.96 -0.78 -7.45
C MET A 157 7.01 -1.73 -6.88
N THR A 158 8.23 -1.68 -7.41
CA THR A 158 9.32 -2.59 -7.05
C THR A 158 10.55 -1.84 -6.57
N THR A 159 11.20 -2.36 -5.54
CA THR A 159 12.50 -1.88 -5.06
C THR A 159 13.33 -3.05 -4.53
N THR A 160 14.64 -2.85 -4.40
CA THR A 160 15.55 -3.75 -3.70
C THR A 160 16.18 -2.96 -2.56
N SER A 161 15.90 -3.36 -1.32
CA SER A 161 16.36 -2.68 -0.10
C SER A 161 16.30 -3.63 1.09
N ASP A 162 16.98 -3.28 2.19
CA ASP A 162 16.80 -3.94 3.49
C ASP A 162 15.50 -3.48 4.16
N ALA A 163 15.14 -2.21 4.01
CA ALA A 163 13.92 -1.60 4.49
C ALA A 163 13.24 -0.72 3.44
N VAL A 164 11.91 -0.75 3.42
CA VAL A 164 11.06 0.14 2.61
C VAL A 164 9.74 0.39 3.31
N CYS A 165 9.22 1.61 3.21
CA CYS A 165 7.82 1.89 3.51
C CYS A 165 7.13 2.35 2.22
N PHE A 166 6.29 1.49 1.65
CA PHE A 166 5.44 1.92 0.53
C PHE A 166 4.26 2.72 1.07
N VAL A 167 4.00 3.84 0.41
CA VAL A 167 2.88 4.74 0.67
C VAL A 167 1.94 4.64 -0.51
N THR A 168 0.68 4.27 -0.26
CA THR A 168 -0.39 4.38 -1.27
C THR A 168 -1.51 5.24 -0.74
N VAL A 169 -1.86 6.29 -1.47
CA VAL A 169 -3.01 7.16 -1.15
C VAL A 169 -4.09 6.94 -2.20
N PHE A 170 -5.30 6.67 -1.75
CA PHE A 170 -6.50 6.55 -2.56
C PHE A 170 -7.45 7.69 -2.24
N GLY A 171 -8.08 8.28 -3.25
CA GLY A 171 -9.18 9.22 -3.03
C GLY A 171 -9.63 9.95 -4.28
N PRO A 172 -10.71 10.74 -4.19
CA PRO A 172 -11.26 11.49 -5.32
C PRO A 172 -10.38 12.67 -5.73
N GLU A 173 -9.64 13.28 -4.81
CA GLU A 173 -8.69 14.34 -5.12
C GLU A 173 -7.28 13.76 -5.34
N PRO A 174 -6.57 14.16 -6.41
CA PRO A 174 -5.17 13.85 -6.56
C PRO A 174 -4.36 14.35 -5.35
N CYS A 175 -3.58 13.44 -4.76
CA CYS A 175 -2.69 13.75 -3.64
C CYS A 175 -1.25 13.80 -4.11
N GLN A 176 -0.50 14.81 -3.65
CA GLN A 176 0.95 14.86 -3.77
C GLN A 176 1.60 14.35 -2.47
N VAL A 177 2.71 13.65 -2.61
CA VAL A 177 3.53 13.17 -1.47
C VAL A 177 4.85 13.92 -1.50
N GLU A 178 5.18 14.58 -0.38
CA GLU A 178 6.41 15.37 -0.24
C GLU A 178 7.20 14.95 1.00
N GLY A 179 8.51 14.77 0.85
CA GLY A 179 9.41 14.35 1.94
C GLY A 179 9.68 12.85 1.94
N ASP A 180 10.36 12.40 2.99
CA ASP A 180 10.78 11.00 3.16
C ASP A 180 10.66 10.57 4.64
N ALA A 181 10.82 9.28 4.94
CA ALA A 181 10.83 8.82 6.31
C ALA A 181 11.92 9.52 7.14
N PRO A 182 11.67 9.84 8.42
CA PRO A 182 10.50 9.45 9.20
C PRO A 182 9.31 10.42 9.10
N ALA A 183 9.34 11.45 8.25
CA ALA A 183 8.26 12.43 8.20
C ALA A 183 8.01 12.97 6.79
N PHE A 184 6.78 12.82 6.31
CA PHE A 184 6.35 13.27 5.00
C PHE A 184 5.00 13.97 5.08
N CYS A 185 4.65 14.69 4.02
CA CYS A 185 3.37 15.36 3.89
C CYS A 185 2.57 14.77 2.72
N LEU A 186 1.26 14.73 2.92
CA LEU A 186 0.27 14.52 1.87
C LEU A 186 -0.46 15.84 1.65
N THR A 187 -0.55 16.27 0.40
CA THR A 187 -1.22 17.53 0.05
C THR A 187 -2.22 17.28 -1.07
N THR A 188 -3.46 17.72 -0.89
CA THR A 188 -4.45 17.88 -1.96
C THR A 188 -4.76 19.37 -2.13
N ALA A 189 -5.71 19.70 -3.00
CA ALA A 189 -6.21 21.07 -3.11
C ALA A 189 -6.91 21.55 -1.82
N SER A 190 -7.56 20.61 -1.11
CA SER A 190 -8.44 20.91 0.02
C SER A 190 -7.77 20.78 1.38
N TRP A 191 -6.71 19.98 1.52
CA TRP A 191 -6.09 19.72 2.83
C TRP A 191 -4.62 19.33 2.72
N ARG A 192 -3.92 19.43 3.86
CA ARG A 192 -2.56 18.93 4.05
C ARG A 192 -2.48 18.07 5.30
N VAL A 193 -1.95 16.85 5.18
CA VAL A 193 -1.68 15.95 6.30
C VAL A 193 -0.16 15.84 6.48
N SER A 194 0.33 16.15 7.67
CA SER A 194 1.68 15.82 8.11
C SER A 194 1.69 14.46 8.80
N ILE A 195 2.60 13.57 8.40
CA ILE A 195 2.69 12.20 8.89
C ILE A 195 4.07 11.97 9.47
N ARG A 196 4.11 11.36 10.66
CA ARG A 196 5.33 10.88 11.29
C ARG A 196 5.29 9.37 11.44
N LEU A 197 6.31 8.72 10.88
CA LEU A 197 6.55 7.30 10.98
C LEU A 197 7.61 7.00 12.04
N GLN A 198 7.61 5.77 12.53
CA GLN A 198 8.70 5.23 13.35
C GLN A 198 9.29 4.00 12.66
N PRO A 199 10.59 4.01 12.31
CA PRO A 199 11.23 2.90 11.61
C PRO A 199 11.59 1.72 12.53
N HIS A 200 10.98 1.61 13.72
CA HIS A 200 11.35 0.60 14.70
C HIS A 200 10.53 -0.69 14.53
N PRO A 201 11.16 -1.88 14.46
CA PRO A 201 10.49 -3.15 14.24
C PRO A 201 9.47 -3.56 15.30
N ASP A 202 9.39 -2.89 16.45
CA ASP A 202 8.40 -3.21 17.51
C ASP A 202 7.34 -2.12 17.73
N ALA A 203 7.50 -0.96 17.09
CA ALA A 203 6.59 0.16 17.25
C ALA A 203 5.46 0.17 16.20
N SER A 204 4.44 0.98 16.45
CA SER A 204 3.50 1.35 15.39
C SER A 204 4.24 2.04 14.24
N VAL A 205 3.89 1.69 13.01
CA VAL A 205 4.43 2.32 11.79
C VAL A 205 4.09 3.81 11.80
N LEU A 206 2.83 4.14 12.07
CA LEU A 206 2.37 5.51 12.27
C LEU A 206 2.52 5.91 13.75
N THR A 207 3.10 7.08 14.02
CA THR A 207 3.15 7.66 15.38
C THR A 207 2.27 8.88 15.53
N GLU A 208 2.24 9.76 14.52
CA GLU A 208 1.37 10.94 14.51
C GLU A 208 0.92 11.21 13.08
N ALA A 209 -0.36 11.56 12.92
CA ALA A 209 -0.86 12.21 11.72
C ALA A 209 -1.67 13.43 12.13
N ARG A 210 -1.44 14.56 11.46
CA ARG A 210 -2.14 15.83 11.69
C ARG A 210 -2.60 16.39 10.36
N VAL A 211 -3.87 16.75 10.27
CA VAL A 211 -4.45 17.39 9.09
C VAL A 211 -4.91 18.81 9.40
N CYS A 212 -4.73 19.68 8.40
CA CYS A 212 -5.28 21.02 8.35
C CYS A 212 -5.84 21.33 6.95
N GLY A 213 -6.65 22.39 6.84
CA GLY A 213 -7.35 22.78 5.61
C GLY A 213 -8.85 22.60 5.78
N ALA A 214 -9.48 21.88 4.86
CA ALA A 214 -10.93 21.58 4.89
C ALA A 214 -11.38 20.90 6.20
N TYR A 215 -10.48 20.19 6.88
CA TYR A 215 -10.69 19.62 8.20
C TYR A 215 -9.44 19.79 9.05
N THR A 216 -9.63 19.85 10.37
CA THR A 216 -8.54 19.92 11.36
C THR A 216 -8.69 18.76 12.32
N ASP A 217 -7.68 17.90 12.37
CA ASP A 217 -7.67 16.72 13.23
C ASP A 217 -6.23 16.25 13.50
N CYS A 218 -6.05 15.46 14.55
CA CYS A 218 -4.79 14.83 14.89
C CYS A 218 -5.04 13.47 15.53
N ILE A 219 -4.22 12.50 15.19
CA ILE A 219 -4.15 11.21 15.86
C ILE A 219 -2.70 10.94 16.27
N ARG A 220 -2.53 10.47 17.51
CA ARG A 220 -1.25 9.99 18.04
C ARG A 220 -1.42 8.54 18.44
N ILE A 221 -0.46 7.72 18.05
CA ILE A 221 -0.44 6.30 18.38
C ILE A 221 0.62 6.08 19.46
N ALA A 222 0.19 5.46 20.56
CA ALA A 222 1.05 5.09 21.68
C ALA A 222 1.96 3.90 21.33
#